data_AF-A0A7X6XZR9-F1
#
_entry.id   AF-A0A7X6XZR9-F1
#
_cell.length_a   1.000
_cell.length_b   1.000
_cell.length_c   1.000
_cell.angle_alpha   90.00
_cell.angle_beta   90.00
_cell.angle_gamma   90.00
#
_symmetry.space_group_name_H-M   'P 1'
#
loop_
_entity.id
_entity.type
_entity.pdbx_description
1 polymer ?
#
loop_
_entity_poly.entity_id
_entity_poly.type
_entity_poly.pdbx_seq_one_letter_code
_entity_poly.pdbx_strand_id
1 'polypeptide(L)'
;MENKINYPLIFGSIVVVLLLMMSFFPKVFTSNDPIYEEPVKYIEVKVDGEVTKELGRNPIRPNKENLMGTDDAGRDVYARIVFGTKNTMKLVFLIAIFRMLLAFPIGILAGIKIKPFSSLIKFLNTFFSSIPILIISFFIFNFNYFDRLQIDKSIIIFAVVLSFLGFAKLASMIEDQTKIVMNEDFIEGEIAIGKTKSQIVLQNIVPHLIPTSISLFFKEIASALFLIAQLAVLSTFVGTSRESKSMSFRANYLMGFEPEWGGMLTKITRDVQNLDRVWWPTVFPILIFTVSILGLNLLGEGLREEFEKRDSRVITIIRRVVRTLSPRVLYLEIKEFKKYKKPVLIKLSAVLLVVIYVVIPKYKSLYDFNTENVFSYAKTLTKDEFDGRLTGTEGHHKSGEYIISELESFGFKAESHYLNTKEIDKDDILSLDS
;
A
#
# COMPACT_ATOMS: atom_id res chain seq x y z
N MET A 1 -32.35 24.50 7.33
CA MET A 1 -31.83 23.31 6.66
C MET A 1 -31.60 22.26 7.74
N GLU A 2 -32.34 21.16 7.71
CA GLU A 2 -32.22 20.09 8.69
C GLU A 2 -30.77 19.60 8.80
N ASN A 3 -30.32 19.30 10.02
CA ASN A 3 -29.05 18.64 10.30
C ASN A 3 -29.08 17.21 9.73
N LYS A 4 -28.98 17.08 8.40
CA LYS A 4 -28.84 15.79 7.75
C LYS A 4 -27.47 15.22 8.11
N ILE A 5 -27.50 13.98 8.61
CA ILE A 5 -26.31 13.21 8.95
C ILE A 5 -25.49 13.01 7.66
N ASN A 6 -24.20 13.33 7.74
CA ASN A 6 -23.26 13.15 6.62
C ASN A 6 -22.79 11.68 6.59
N TYR A 7 -23.61 10.82 5.99
CA TYR A 7 -23.30 9.39 5.87
C TYR A 7 -21.99 9.11 5.11
N PRO A 8 -21.67 9.79 3.99
CA PRO A 8 -20.39 9.60 3.31
C PRO A 8 -19.19 9.83 4.23
N LEU A 9 -19.23 10.90 5.05
CA LEU A 9 -18.17 11.21 6.00
C LEU A 9 -18.01 10.11 7.06
N ILE A 10 -19.11 9.58 7.60
CA ILE A 10 -19.07 8.54 8.64
C ILE A 10 -18.49 7.24 8.08
N PHE A 11 -19.08 6.71 7.00
CA PHE A 11 -18.64 5.45 6.42
C PHE A 11 -17.21 5.53 5.88
N GLY A 12 -16.88 6.64 5.20
CA GLY A 12 -15.51 6.88 4.73
C GLY A 12 -14.50 6.97 5.88
N SER A 13 -14.87 7.62 7.00
CA SER A 13 -14.01 7.69 8.18
C SER A 13 -13.77 6.31 8.80
N ILE A 14 -14.80 5.46 8.89
CA ILE A 14 -14.67 4.09 9.43
C ILE A 14 -13.67 3.28 8.60
N VAL A 15 -13.80 3.30 7.27
CA VAL A 15 -12.88 2.58 6.39
C VAL A 15 -11.45 3.10 6.54
N VAL A 16 -11.25 4.42 6.54
CA VAL A 16 -9.90 4.99 6.68
C VAL A 16 -9.29 4.69 8.05
N VAL A 17 -10.08 4.73 9.12
CA VAL A 17 -9.61 4.32 10.46
C VAL A 17 -9.20 2.85 10.47
N LEU A 18 -9.97 1.96 9.83
CA LEU A 18 -9.61 0.55 9.70
C LEU A 18 -8.30 0.34 8.93
N LEU A 19 -8.11 1.05 7.82
CA LEU A 19 -6.88 1.02 7.03
C LEU A 19 -5.67 1.53 7.82
N LEU A 20 -5.84 2.60 8.60
CA LEU A 20 -4.80 3.10 9.49
C LEU A 20 -4.49 2.07 10.58
N MET A 21 -5.50 1.45 11.18
CA MET A 21 -5.31 0.40 12.18
C MET A 21 -4.52 -0.79 11.60
N MET A 22 -4.87 -1.28 10.41
CA MET A 22 -4.12 -2.35 9.73
C MET A 22 -2.69 -1.93 9.39
N SER A 23 -2.48 -0.69 8.94
CA SER A 23 -1.16 -0.17 8.59
C SER A 23 -0.23 -0.01 9.81
N PHE A 24 -0.74 0.55 10.91
CA PHE A 24 0.07 0.85 12.11
C PHE A 24 0.17 -0.32 13.08
N PHE A 25 -0.87 -1.15 13.18
CA PHE A 25 -1.01 -2.22 14.16
C PHE A 25 -1.42 -3.56 13.51
N PRO A 26 -0.68 -4.06 12.50
CA PRO A 26 -1.06 -5.29 11.78
C PRO A 26 -1.16 -6.52 12.71
N LYS A 27 -0.34 -6.57 13.76
CA LYS A 27 -0.34 -7.66 14.76
C LYS A 27 -1.63 -7.76 15.59
N VAL A 28 -2.48 -6.73 15.59
CA VAL A 28 -3.81 -6.79 16.22
C VAL A 28 -4.77 -7.66 15.40
N PHE A 29 -4.54 -7.76 14.10
CA PHE A 29 -5.40 -8.48 13.17
C PHE A 29 -4.93 -9.91 12.92
N THR A 30 -3.62 -10.13 12.82
CA THR A 30 -3.07 -11.47 12.58
C THR A 30 -1.68 -11.64 13.18
N SER A 31 -1.42 -12.85 13.69
CA SER A 31 -0.10 -13.33 14.12
C SER A 31 0.66 -14.08 13.04
N ASN A 32 0.00 -14.41 11.92
CA ASN A 32 0.60 -15.17 10.82
C ASN A 32 1.67 -14.32 10.11
N ASP A 33 2.77 -14.96 9.72
CA ASP A 33 3.84 -14.30 8.96
C ASP A 33 3.41 -14.12 7.49
N PRO A 34 3.33 -12.87 6.99
CA PRO A 34 2.88 -12.60 5.61
C PRO A 34 3.88 -13.04 4.52
N ILE A 35 5.14 -13.35 4.87
CA ILE A 35 6.17 -13.76 3.91
C ILE A 35 6.52 -15.25 4.01
N TYR A 36 5.96 -15.96 4.99
CA TYR A 36 6.19 -17.39 5.17
C TYR A 36 5.59 -18.17 4.01
N GLU A 37 6.45 -18.84 3.24
CA GLU A 37 6.06 -19.72 2.15
C GLU A 37 5.99 -21.16 2.68
N GLU A 38 4.80 -21.75 2.64
CA GLU A 38 4.62 -23.15 3.03
C GLU A 38 5.20 -24.07 1.94
N PRO A 39 6.18 -24.94 2.27
CA PRO A 39 6.73 -25.89 1.31
C PRO A 39 5.69 -26.94 0.95
N VAL A 40 5.85 -27.52 -0.24
CA VAL A 40 5.04 -28.66 -0.67
C VAL A 40 5.25 -29.82 0.31
N LYS A 41 4.16 -30.37 0.85
CA LYS A 41 4.19 -31.46 1.84
C LYS A 41 3.21 -32.55 1.44
N TYR A 42 3.47 -33.79 1.84
CA TYR A 42 2.47 -34.85 1.71
C TYR A 42 1.37 -34.63 2.76
N ILE A 43 0.12 -34.63 2.32
CA ILE A 43 -1.08 -34.54 3.15
C ILE A 43 -1.83 -35.87 3.07
N GLU A 44 -2.43 -36.29 4.17
CA GLU A 44 -3.23 -37.51 4.21
C GLU A 44 -4.69 -37.16 3.94
N VAL A 45 -5.16 -37.61 2.78
CA VAL A 45 -6.51 -37.38 2.28
C VAL A 45 -7.31 -38.64 2.52
N LYS A 46 -8.50 -38.49 3.11
CA LYS A 46 -9.42 -39.61 3.29
C LYS A 46 -10.30 -39.72 2.06
N VAL A 47 -10.01 -40.69 1.20
CA VAL A 47 -10.81 -40.99 0.00
C VAL A 47 -11.59 -42.29 0.28
N ASP A 48 -12.92 -42.20 0.31
CA ASP A 48 -13.81 -43.36 0.50
C ASP A 48 -13.51 -44.20 1.76
N GLY A 49 -13.00 -43.56 2.82
CA GLY A 49 -12.66 -44.20 4.10
C GLY A 49 -11.22 -44.72 4.19
N GLU A 50 -10.47 -44.72 3.11
CA GLU A 50 -9.04 -45.04 3.07
C GLU A 50 -8.19 -43.78 3.12
N VAL A 51 -7.07 -43.83 3.85
CA VAL A 51 -6.16 -42.70 4.02
C VAL A 51 -5.05 -42.79 2.98
N THR A 52 -5.10 -41.92 1.97
CA THR A 52 -4.09 -41.83 0.90
C THR A 52 -3.20 -40.62 1.11
N LYS A 53 -1.87 -40.79 0.99
CA LYS A 53 -0.92 -39.67 1.00
C LYS A 53 -0.88 -39.00 -0.37
N GLU A 54 -1.48 -37.82 -0.47
CA GLU A 54 -1.37 -36.98 -1.65
C GLU A 54 -0.37 -35.85 -1.42
N LEU A 55 0.23 -35.35 -2.49
CA LEU A 55 1.07 -34.17 -2.39
C LEU A 55 0.18 -32.94 -2.19
N GLY A 56 0.19 -32.35 -0.99
CA GLY A 56 -0.53 -31.14 -0.66
C GLY A 56 -0.06 -29.99 -1.52
N ARG A 57 -0.97 -29.48 -2.36
CA ARG A 57 -0.68 -28.47 -3.37
C ARG A 57 -1.30 -27.15 -2.94
N ASN A 58 -0.46 -26.13 -2.81
CA ASN A 58 -0.90 -24.75 -2.74
C ASN A 58 -1.52 -24.33 -4.08
N PRO A 59 -2.50 -23.41 -4.09
CA PRO A 59 -3.11 -22.74 -2.94
C PRO A 59 -4.14 -23.60 -2.19
N ILE A 60 -4.26 -23.41 -0.87
CA ILE A 60 -5.22 -24.08 0.02
C ILE A 60 -6.44 -23.18 0.24
N ARG A 61 -7.65 -23.76 0.22
CA ARG A 61 -8.91 -23.03 0.40
C ARG A 61 -9.03 -22.43 1.81
N PRO A 62 -9.88 -21.40 2.02
CA PRO A 62 -10.11 -20.81 3.33
C PRO A 62 -10.49 -21.85 4.38
N ASN A 63 -9.78 -21.82 5.51
CA ASN A 63 -9.97 -22.74 6.63
C ASN A 63 -9.70 -22.02 7.97
N LYS A 64 -9.72 -22.77 9.08
CA LYS A 64 -9.53 -22.19 10.42
C LYS A 64 -8.13 -21.60 10.66
N GLU A 65 -7.11 -22.09 9.98
CA GLU A 65 -5.73 -21.61 10.07
C GLU A 65 -5.47 -20.46 9.10
N ASN A 66 -6.03 -20.53 7.90
CA ASN A 66 -5.95 -19.51 6.86
C ASN A 66 -7.35 -18.98 6.50
N LEU A 67 -7.80 -17.95 7.21
CA LEU A 67 -9.17 -17.41 7.08
C LEU A 67 -9.56 -16.98 5.66
N MET A 68 -8.58 -16.58 4.85
CA MET A 68 -8.76 -16.20 3.44
C MET A 68 -8.04 -17.15 2.47
N GLY A 69 -7.64 -18.33 2.95
CA GLY A 69 -6.84 -19.31 2.21
C GLY A 69 -5.39 -18.87 2.02
N THR A 70 -4.64 -19.65 1.23
CA THR A 70 -3.26 -19.36 0.86
C THR A 70 -3.11 -19.01 -0.61
N ASP A 71 -2.03 -18.33 -0.99
CA ASP A 71 -1.66 -18.12 -2.39
C ASP A 71 -0.81 -19.28 -2.95
N ASP A 72 -0.41 -19.22 -4.22
CA ASP A 72 0.38 -20.29 -4.85
C ASP A 72 1.65 -20.68 -4.09
N ALA A 73 2.22 -19.77 -3.29
CA ALA A 73 3.43 -20.01 -2.52
C ALA A 73 3.14 -20.56 -1.12
N GLY A 74 1.87 -20.80 -0.79
CA GLY A 74 1.44 -21.22 0.54
C GLY A 74 1.42 -20.07 1.54
N ARG A 75 1.44 -18.80 1.09
CA ARG A 75 1.41 -17.65 1.99
C ARG A 75 -0.02 -17.32 2.36
N ASP A 76 -0.27 -17.01 3.62
CA ASP A 76 -1.59 -16.63 4.13
C ASP A 76 -2.10 -15.33 3.49
N VAL A 77 -3.22 -15.40 2.76
CA VAL A 77 -3.79 -14.26 2.02
C VAL A 77 -4.24 -13.14 2.96
N TYR A 78 -4.81 -13.47 4.11
CA TYR A 78 -5.29 -12.48 5.08
C TYR A 78 -4.13 -11.69 5.70
N ALA A 79 -3.06 -12.37 6.12
CA ALA A 79 -1.85 -11.77 6.62
C ALA A 79 -1.21 -10.88 5.57
N ARG A 80 -1.13 -11.33 4.31
CA ARG A 80 -0.61 -10.51 3.21
C ARG A 80 -1.44 -9.24 2.98
N ILE A 81 -2.77 -9.30 3.08
CA ILE A 81 -3.64 -8.11 3.00
C ILE A 81 -3.36 -7.15 4.16
N VAL A 82 -3.40 -7.65 5.40
CA VAL A 82 -3.23 -6.83 6.61
C VAL A 82 -1.87 -6.13 6.59
N PHE A 83 -0.78 -6.89 6.45
CA PHE A 83 0.56 -6.32 6.41
C PHE A 83 0.78 -5.49 5.15
N GLY A 84 0.22 -5.90 4.01
CA GLY A 84 0.32 -5.17 2.75
C GLY A 84 -0.31 -3.78 2.78
N THR A 85 -1.30 -3.58 3.66
CA THR A 85 -1.96 -2.28 3.85
C THR A 85 -0.94 -1.17 4.10
N LYS A 86 0.12 -1.43 4.88
CA LYS A 86 1.14 -0.41 5.17
C LYS A 86 1.85 0.08 3.91
N ASN A 87 2.32 -0.84 3.07
CA ASN A 87 3.08 -0.51 1.86
C ASN A 87 2.18 0.15 0.81
N THR A 88 0.98 -0.40 0.60
CA THR A 88 0.02 0.15 -0.35
C THR A 88 -0.45 1.54 0.08
N MET A 89 -0.80 1.75 1.36
CA MET A 89 -1.22 3.06 1.88
C MET A 89 -0.08 4.08 1.87
N LYS A 90 1.17 3.68 2.21
CA LYS A 90 2.35 4.55 2.13
C LYS A 90 2.55 5.07 0.70
N LEU A 91 2.43 4.18 -0.29
CA LEU A 91 2.57 4.53 -1.69
C LEU A 91 1.50 5.52 -2.16
N VAL A 92 0.21 5.22 -1.98
CA VAL A 92 -0.88 6.11 -2.46
C VAL A 92 -0.91 7.44 -1.72
N PHE A 93 -0.52 7.46 -0.46
CA PHE A 93 -0.38 8.68 0.32
C PHE A 93 0.75 9.57 -0.24
N LEU A 94 1.92 9.00 -0.56
CA LEU A 94 3.01 9.75 -1.19
C LEU A 94 2.63 10.26 -2.58
N ILE A 95 1.92 9.45 -3.38
CA ILE A 95 1.39 9.89 -4.68
C ILE A 95 0.50 11.13 -4.49
N ALA A 96 -0.48 11.06 -3.59
CA ALA A 96 -1.40 12.16 -3.35
C ALA A 96 -0.68 13.44 -2.87
N ILE A 97 0.31 13.30 -1.97
CA ILE A 97 1.12 14.45 -1.50
C ILE A 97 1.90 15.07 -2.65
N PHE A 98 2.66 14.27 -3.41
CA PHE A 98 3.49 14.80 -4.49
C PHE A 98 2.63 15.40 -5.62
N ARG A 99 1.48 14.81 -5.95
CA ARG A 99 0.50 15.42 -6.85
C ARG A 99 0.02 16.77 -6.34
N MET A 100 -0.36 16.87 -5.06
CA MET A 100 -0.78 18.14 -4.46
C MET A 100 0.34 19.19 -4.50
N LEU A 101 1.59 18.81 -4.20
CA LEU A 101 2.74 19.71 -4.25
C LEU A 101 3.01 20.28 -5.64
N LEU A 102 2.73 19.52 -6.70
CA LEU A 102 2.84 19.99 -8.08
C LEU A 102 1.59 20.77 -8.52
N ALA A 103 0.42 20.19 -8.32
CA ALA A 103 -0.84 20.68 -8.85
C ALA A 103 -1.30 21.98 -8.17
N PHE A 104 -1.12 22.10 -6.86
CA PHE A 104 -1.60 23.25 -6.11
C PHE A 104 -0.96 24.58 -6.56
N PRO A 105 0.39 24.71 -6.61
CA PRO A 105 1.00 25.93 -7.12
C PRO A 105 0.72 26.16 -8.61
N ILE A 106 0.79 25.12 -9.44
CA ILE A 106 0.58 25.25 -10.90
C ILE A 106 -0.87 25.68 -11.20
N GLY A 107 -1.85 25.07 -10.55
CA GLY A 107 -3.27 25.39 -10.69
C GLY A 107 -3.61 26.81 -10.23
N ILE A 108 -3.08 27.24 -9.08
CA ILE A 108 -3.27 28.62 -8.59
C ILE A 108 -2.69 29.62 -9.59
N LEU A 109 -1.46 29.39 -10.07
CA LEU A 109 -0.80 30.29 -11.03
C LEU A 109 -1.59 30.37 -12.34
N ALA A 110 -2.12 29.25 -12.83
CA ALA A 110 -3.00 29.21 -13.99
C ALA A 110 -4.32 29.99 -13.73
N GLY A 111 -4.93 29.82 -12.55
CA GLY A 111 -6.19 30.45 -12.18
C GLY A 111 -6.12 31.97 -12.04
N ILE A 112 -4.97 32.52 -11.62
CA ILE A 112 -4.72 33.97 -11.61
C ILE A 112 -4.29 34.52 -13.00
N LYS A 113 -4.59 33.77 -14.05
CA LYS A 113 -4.39 34.13 -15.47
C LYS A 113 -2.91 34.23 -15.90
N ILE A 114 -1.99 33.44 -15.31
CA ILE A 114 -0.60 33.33 -15.82
C ILE A 114 -0.55 32.30 -16.97
N LYS A 115 -0.40 32.81 -18.19
CA LYS A 115 -0.56 32.03 -19.45
C LYS A 115 0.26 30.73 -19.52
N PRO A 116 1.58 30.70 -19.22
CA PRO A 116 2.37 29.47 -19.33
C PRO A 116 1.80 28.28 -18.55
N PHE A 117 1.29 28.50 -17.32
CA PHE A 117 0.77 27.43 -16.49
C PHE A 117 -0.57 26.89 -17.01
N SER A 118 -1.48 27.76 -17.46
CA SER A 118 -2.75 27.31 -18.08
C SER A 118 -2.50 26.55 -19.39
N SER A 119 -1.54 27.00 -20.21
CA SER A 119 -1.14 26.28 -21.42
C SER A 119 -0.53 24.91 -21.10
N LEU A 120 0.31 24.81 -20.06
CA LEU A 120 0.90 23.55 -19.62
C LEU A 120 -0.18 22.56 -19.15
N ILE A 121 -1.11 22.99 -18.31
CA ILE A 121 -2.23 22.15 -17.83
C ILE A 121 -3.04 21.64 -19.02
N LYS A 122 -3.43 22.52 -19.95
CA LYS A 122 -4.19 22.15 -21.14
C LYS A 122 -3.44 21.16 -22.01
N PHE A 123 -2.16 21.40 -22.27
CA PHE A 123 -1.32 20.50 -23.06
C PHE A 123 -1.26 19.10 -22.43
N LEU A 124 -0.96 19.01 -21.14
CA LEU A 124 -0.86 17.73 -20.43
C LEU A 124 -2.21 17.01 -20.35
N ASN A 125 -3.31 17.72 -20.10
CA ASN A 125 -4.64 17.12 -20.09
C ASN A 125 -5.03 16.59 -21.47
N THR A 126 -4.75 17.32 -22.55
CA THR A 126 -4.96 16.83 -23.92
C THR A 126 -4.10 15.59 -24.18
N PHE A 127 -2.83 15.62 -23.79
CA PHE A 127 -1.91 14.50 -23.97
C PHE A 127 -2.38 13.23 -23.23
N PHE A 128 -2.73 13.34 -21.95
CA PHE A 128 -3.21 12.21 -21.14
C PHE A 128 -4.63 11.75 -21.50
N SER A 129 -5.42 12.58 -22.17
CA SER A 129 -6.70 12.16 -22.76
C SER A 129 -6.49 11.30 -24.01
N SER A 130 -5.43 11.57 -24.77
CA SER A 130 -5.05 10.78 -25.94
C SER A 130 -4.32 9.48 -25.57
N ILE A 131 -3.43 9.53 -24.59
CA ILE A 131 -2.66 8.37 -24.12
C ILE A 131 -2.98 8.12 -22.65
N PRO A 132 -3.70 7.03 -22.32
CA PRO A 132 -4.04 6.71 -20.94
C PRO A 132 -2.80 6.65 -20.04
N ILE A 133 -2.88 7.30 -18.88
CA ILE A 133 -1.82 7.30 -17.85
C ILE A 133 -1.42 5.86 -17.49
N LEU A 134 -2.38 4.93 -17.47
CA LEU A 134 -2.16 3.50 -17.24
C LEU A 134 -1.12 2.92 -18.21
N ILE A 135 -1.27 3.18 -19.51
CA ILE A 135 -0.38 2.64 -20.56
C ILE A 135 1.03 3.20 -20.40
N ILE A 136 1.15 4.52 -20.20
CA ILE A 136 2.46 5.16 -20.00
C ILE A 136 3.14 4.62 -18.74
N SER A 137 2.38 4.49 -17.65
CA SER A 137 2.89 3.96 -16.38
C SER A 137 3.37 2.52 -16.52
N PHE A 138 2.59 1.68 -17.22
CA PHE A 138 2.98 0.29 -17.52
C PHE A 138 4.31 0.24 -18.27
N PHE A 139 4.47 1.00 -19.36
CA PHE A 139 5.73 1.01 -20.13
C PHE A 139 6.92 1.50 -19.31
N ILE A 140 6.74 2.51 -18.46
CA ILE A 140 7.82 3.02 -17.61
C ILE A 140 8.24 1.94 -16.61
N PHE A 141 7.31 1.32 -15.90
CA PHE A 141 7.63 0.39 -14.82
C PHE A 141 7.98 -1.02 -15.29
N ASN A 142 7.64 -1.41 -16.52
CA ASN A 142 8.05 -2.69 -17.10
C ASN A 142 9.53 -2.70 -17.53
N PHE A 143 10.25 -1.60 -17.37
CA PHE A 143 11.69 -1.57 -17.58
C PHE A 143 12.41 -2.36 -16.47
N ASN A 144 13.27 -3.32 -16.84
CA ASN A 144 13.96 -4.27 -15.94
C ASN A 144 14.66 -3.65 -14.71
N TYR A 145 14.96 -2.35 -14.75
CA TYR A 145 15.49 -1.61 -13.61
C TYR A 145 14.57 -1.66 -12.38
N PHE A 146 13.24 -1.65 -12.58
CA PHE A 146 12.28 -1.52 -11.49
C PHE A 146 12.07 -2.82 -10.70
N ASP A 147 12.25 -3.98 -11.33
CA ASP A 147 11.96 -5.31 -10.74
C ASP A 147 12.87 -5.68 -9.56
N ARG A 148 14.03 -5.02 -9.46
CA ARG A 148 15.07 -5.31 -8.44
C ARG A 148 15.15 -4.26 -7.34
N LEU A 149 14.22 -3.31 -7.32
CA LEU A 149 14.21 -2.26 -6.32
C LEU A 149 13.63 -2.78 -5.00
N GLN A 150 14.38 -2.54 -3.92
CA GLN A 150 13.86 -2.72 -2.56
C GLN A 150 12.58 -1.90 -2.39
N ILE A 151 11.63 -2.46 -1.62
CA ILE A 151 10.28 -1.90 -1.45
C ILE A 151 10.26 -0.39 -1.17
N ASP A 152 11.11 0.12 -0.28
CA ASP A 152 11.10 1.56 0.08
C ASP A 152 11.54 2.46 -1.09
N LYS A 153 12.54 2.03 -1.87
CA LYS A 153 12.99 2.77 -3.06
C LYS A 153 11.94 2.69 -4.16
N SER A 154 11.36 1.49 -4.37
CA SER A 154 10.30 1.26 -5.34
C SER A 154 9.10 2.18 -5.05
N ILE A 155 8.65 2.24 -3.79
CA ILE A 155 7.56 3.13 -3.35
C ILE A 155 7.85 4.60 -3.70
N ILE A 156 9.05 5.12 -3.41
CA ILE A 156 9.39 6.51 -3.69
C ILE A 156 9.37 6.78 -5.20
N ILE A 157 9.95 5.90 -6.00
CA ILE A 157 10.05 6.11 -7.45
C ILE A 157 8.66 6.00 -8.10
N PHE A 158 7.87 4.99 -7.73
CA PHE A 158 6.47 4.89 -8.16
C PHE A 158 5.69 6.15 -7.78
N ALA A 159 5.87 6.64 -6.55
CA ALA A 159 5.22 7.85 -6.09
C ALA A 159 5.58 9.06 -6.96
N VAL A 160 6.86 9.28 -7.25
CA VAL A 160 7.32 10.41 -8.09
C VAL A 160 6.76 10.31 -9.50
N VAL A 161 6.92 9.17 -10.16
CA VAL A 161 6.48 8.95 -11.55
C VAL A 161 4.97 9.11 -11.67
N LEU A 162 4.18 8.39 -10.86
CA LEU A 162 2.72 8.44 -10.91
C LEU A 162 2.15 9.79 -10.49
N SER A 163 2.91 10.57 -9.72
CA SER A 163 2.52 11.95 -9.40
C SER A 163 2.74 12.88 -10.57
N PHE A 164 3.87 12.77 -11.24
CA PHE A 164 4.17 13.57 -12.44
C PHE A 164 3.20 13.26 -13.60
N LEU A 165 2.78 12.00 -13.76
CA LEU A 165 1.80 11.64 -14.77
C LEU A 165 0.37 12.09 -14.42
N GLY A 166 0.05 12.26 -13.12
CA GLY A 166 -1.31 12.52 -12.66
C GLY A 166 -1.64 13.95 -12.25
N PHE A 167 -0.64 14.82 -12.05
CA PHE A 167 -0.88 16.14 -11.43
C PHE A 167 -1.73 17.09 -12.30
N ALA A 168 -1.70 16.97 -13.63
CA ALA A 168 -2.33 17.93 -14.54
C ALA A 168 -3.85 18.01 -14.36
N LYS A 169 -4.52 16.86 -14.15
CA LYS A 169 -5.95 16.79 -13.89
C LYS A 169 -6.32 17.53 -12.61
N LEU A 170 -5.57 17.28 -11.52
CA LEU A 170 -5.74 17.95 -10.25
C LEU A 170 -5.44 19.46 -10.37
N ALA A 171 -4.40 19.85 -11.12
CA ALA A 171 -4.03 21.24 -11.34
C ALA A 171 -5.15 22.01 -12.05
N SER A 172 -5.84 21.36 -13.01
CA SER A 172 -7.03 21.93 -13.66
C SER A 172 -8.17 22.17 -12.67
N MET A 173 -8.42 21.24 -11.76
CA MET A 173 -9.45 21.43 -10.71
C MET A 173 -9.10 22.60 -9.78
N ILE A 174 -7.83 22.74 -9.41
CA ILE A 174 -7.35 23.87 -8.60
C ILE A 174 -7.42 25.18 -9.41
N GLU A 175 -7.11 25.16 -10.71
CA GLU A 175 -7.26 26.31 -11.61
C GLU A 175 -8.70 26.81 -11.61
N ASP A 176 -9.67 25.91 -11.76
CA ASP A 176 -11.09 26.28 -11.81
C ASP A 176 -11.58 26.84 -10.46
N GLN A 177 -11.19 26.22 -9.35
CA GLN A 177 -11.50 26.73 -8.02
C GLN A 177 -10.84 28.09 -7.75
N THR A 178 -9.62 28.29 -8.25
CA THR A 178 -8.94 29.58 -8.14
C THR A 178 -9.67 30.66 -8.94
N LYS A 179 -10.16 30.35 -10.14
CA LYS A 179 -10.95 31.29 -10.95
C LYS A 179 -12.26 31.68 -10.25
N ILE A 180 -12.94 30.73 -9.61
CA ILE A 180 -14.15 30.99 -8.83
C ILE A 180 -13.86 32.02 -7.75
N VAL A 181 -12.86 31.77 -6.89
CA VAL A 181 -12.48 32.70 -5.82
C VAL A 181 -12.05 34.06 -6.38
N MET A 182 -11.30 34.09 -7.48
CA MET A 182 -10.83 35.33 -8.11
C MET A 182 -11.95 36.21 -8.68
N ASN A 183 -13.14 35.66 -8.93
CA ASN A 183 -14.30 36.38 -9.44
C ASN A 183 -15.26 36.85 -8.32
N GLU A 184 -14.91 36.68 -7.06
CA GLU A 184 -15.71 37.13 -5.91
C GLU A 184 -15.54 38.64 -5.64
N ASP A 185 -16.61 39.34 -5.26
CA ASP A 185 -16.63 40.80 -5.04
C ASP A 185 -15.57 41.29 -4.04
N PHE A 186 -15.28 40.49 -3.00
CA PHE A 186 -14.27 40.88 -2.01
C PHE A 186 -12.86 40.93 -2.61
N ILE A 187 -12.58 40.17 -3.68
CA ILE A 187 -11.30 40.25 -4.40
C ILE A 187 -11.19 41.57 -5.15
N GLU A 188 -12.28 42.09 -5.72
CA GLU A 188 -12.27 43.43 -6.34
C GLU A 188 -11.95 44.51 -5.31
N GLY A 189 -12.54 44.42 -4.11
CA GLY A 189 -12.19 45.30 -2.99
C GLY A 189 -10.71 45.21 -2.58
N GLU A 190 -10.15 44.00 -2.55
CA GLU A 190 -8.73 43.78 -2.24
C GLU A 190 -7.79 44.37 -3.30
N ILE A 191 -8.19 44.32 -4.57
CA ILE A 191 -7.46 44.96 -5.68
C ILE A 191 -7.56 46.49 -5.56
N ALA A 192 -8.74 47.04 -5.23
CA ALA A 192 -8.97 48.48 -5.09
C ALA A 192 -8.10 49.12 -4.00
N ILE A 193 -7.80 48.40 -2.92
CA ILE A 193 -6.88 48.86 -1.86
C ILE A 193 -5.39 48.62 -2.19
N GLY A 194 -5.07 48.18 -3.41
CA GLY A 194 -3.70 48.07 -3.91
C GLY A 194 -2.96 46.78 -3.54
N LYS A 195 -3.65 45.69 -3.18
CA LYS A 195 -2.96 44.41 -2.92
C LYS A 195 -2.34 43.83 -4.20
N THR A 196 -1.09 43.40 -4.07
CA THR A 196 -0.39 42.65 -5.12
C THR A 196 -0.99 41.26 -5.32
N LYS A 197 -0.81 40.67 -6.50
CA LYS A 197 -1.28 39.30 -6.80
C LYS A 197 -0.78 38.28 -5.77
N SER A 198 0.47 38.38 -5.34
CA SER A 198 1.05 37.48 -4.33
C SER A 198 0.36 37.62 -2.96
N GLN A 199 -0.01 38.84 -2.57
CA GLN A 199 -0.79 39.08 -1.35
C GLN A 199 -2.19 38.48 -1.46
N ILE A 200 -2.88 38.69 -2.58
CA ILE A 200 -4.20 38.09 -2.85
C ILE A 200 -4.10 36.55 -2.81
N VAL A 201 -3.09 35.97 -3.44
CA VAL A 201 -2.88 34.51 -3.44
C VAL A 201 -2.73 33.98 -2.01
N LEU A 202 -1.81 34.56 -1.23
CA LEU A 202 -1.47 34.02 0.09
C LEU A 202 -2.51 34.32 1.16
N GLN A 203 -3.21 35.45 1.07
CA GLN A 203 -4.16 35.90 2.10
C GLN A 203 -5.60 35.47 1.78
N ASN A 204 -5.95 35.34 0.50
CA ASN A 204 -7.31 35.07 0.07
C ASN A 204 -7.40 33.70 -0.62
N ILE A 205 -6.69 33.47 -1.71
CA ILE A 205 -6.86 32.27 -2.54
C ILE A 205 -6.49 30.98 -1.78
N VAL A 206 -5.28 30.90 -1.23
CA VAL A 206 -4.78 29.69 -0.53
C VAL A 206 -5.67 29.33 0.68
N PRO A 207 -6.03 30.25 1.58
CA PRO A 207 -6.95 29.95 2.68
C PRO A 207 -8.34 29.47 2.25
N HIS A 208 -8.87 29.96 1.12
CA HIS A 208 -10.16 29.52 0.58
C HIS A 208 -10.09 28.13 -0.06
N LEU A 209 -8.97 27.79 -0.70
CA LEU A 209 -8.78 26.48 -1.34
C LEU A 209 -8.47 25.35 -0.37
N ILE A 210 -7.90 25.63 0.81
CA ILE A 210 -7.45 24.61 1.78
C ILE A 210 -8.54 23.57 2.12
N PRO A 211 -9.78 23.93 2.46
CA PRO A 211 -10.82 22.95 2.76
C PRO A 211 -11.06 22.01 1.57
N THR A 212 -11.39 22.56 0.40
CA THR A 212 -11.62 21.77 -0.84
C THR A 212 -10.42 20.91 -1.21
N SER A 213 -9.20 21.42 -0.98
CA SER A 213 -7.95 20.70 -1.22
C SER A 213 -7.79 19.43 -0.38
N ILE A 214 -8.32 19.44 0.86
CA ILE A 214 -8.30 18.25 1.73
C ILE A 214 -9.27 17.20 1.21
N SER A 215 -10.45 17.60 0.72
CA SER A 215 -11.37 16.68 0.05
C SER A 215 -10.71 16.05 -1.19
N LEU A 216 -10.08 16.88 -2.03
CA LEU A 216 -9.35 16.42 -3.22
C LEU A 216 -8.19 15.49 -2.87
N PHE A 217 -7.49 15.73 -1.76
CA PHE A 217 -6.41 14.87 -1.31
C PHE A 217 -6.87 13.41 -1.09
N PHE A 218 -7.99 13.19 -0.40
CA PHE A 218 -8.51 11.82 -0.20
C PHE A 218 -8.99 11.17 -1.51
N LYS A 219 -9.58 11.96 -2.42
CA LYS A 219 -9.96 11.49 -3.75
C LYS A 219 -8.73 11.13 -4.60
N GLU A 220 -7.62 11.82 -4.43
CA GLU A 220 -6.36 11.48 -5.09
C GLU A 220 -5.74 10.19 -4.55
N ILE A 221 -5.84 9.92 -3.24
CA ILE A 221 -5.45 8.62 -2.68
C ILE A 221 -6.29 7.51 -3.32
N ALA A 222 -7.62 7.69 -3.43
CA ALA A 222 -8.50 6.72 -4.07
C ALA A 222 -8.16 6.50 -5.56
N SER A 223 -7.91 7.60 -6.28
CA SER A 223 -7.50 7.60 -7.69
C SER A 223 -6.17 6.87 -7.91
N ALA A 224 -5.18 7.14 -7.05
CA ALA A 224 -3.89 6.45 -7.08
C ALA A 224 -4.03 4.95 -6.77
N LEU A 225 -4.87 4.60 -5.81
CA LEU A 225 -5.14 3.21 -5.42
C LEU A 225 -5.80 2.44 -6.58
N PHE A 226 -6.73 3.06 -7.29
CA PHE A 226 -7.35 2.49 -8.48
C PHE A 226 -6.34 2.28 -9.61
N LEU A 227 -5.46 3.26 -9.86
CA LEU A 227 -4.39 3.13 -10.86
C LEU A 227 -3.41 2.00 -10.53
N ILE A 228 -3.04 1.82 -9.27
CA ILE A 228 -2.18 0.71 -8.84
C ILE A 228 -2.89 -0.63 -9.01
N ALA A 229 -4.18 -0.72 -8.71
CA ALA A 229 -4.95 -1.94 -8.97
C ALA A 229 -4.97 -2.29 -10.48
N GLN A 230 -5.11 -1.30 -11.35
CA GLN A 230 -5.03 -1.50 -12.81
C GLN A 230 -3.64 -1.95 -13.26
N LEU A 231 -2.57 -1.34 -12.74
CA LEU A 231 -1.20 -1.75 -13.02
C LEU A 231 -0.92 -3.17 -12.54
N ALA A 232 -1.47 -3.54 -11.39
CA ALA A 232 -1.33 -4.87 -10.82
C ALA A 232 -1.95 -5.96 -11.73
N VAL A 233 -3.07 -5.66 -12.39
CA VAL A 233 -3.65 -6.54 -13.42
C VAL A 233 -2.71 -6.73 -14.61
N LEU A 234 -1.91 -5.72 -14.95
CA LEU A 234 -0.84 -5.80 -15.96
C LEU A 234 0.49 -6.34 -15.38
N SER A 235 0.41 -7.11 -14.29
CA SER A 235 1.55 -7.70 -13.57
C SER A 235 2.61 -6.68 -13.13
N THR A 236 2.23 -5.40 -13.00
CA THR A 236 3.10 -4.31 -12.55
C THR A 236 2.78 -3.98 -11.10
N PHE A 237 3.76 -4.14 -10.22
CA PHE A 237 3.58 -3.95 -8.79
C PHE A 237 4.81 -3.31 -8.15
N VAL A 238 4.72 -2.99 -6.87
CA VAL A 238 5.77 -2.25 -6.14
C VAL A 238 6.52 -3.20 -5.24
N GLY A 239 7.85 -3.24 -5.37
CA GLY A 239 8.70 -4.09 -4.55
C GLY A 239 9.64 -4.94 -5.38
N THR A 240 10.21 -5.95 -4.74
CA THR A 240 11.16 -6.85 -5.38
C THR A 240 10.45 -8.11 -5.87
N SER A 241 10.69 -8.46 -7.13
CA SER A 241 10.34 -9.77 -7.69
C SER A 241 11.35 -10.80 -7.23
N ARG A 242 10.89 -11.92 -6.65
CA ARG A 242 11.73 -13.08 -6.35
C ARG A 242 11.11 -14.37 -6.88
N GLU A 243 11.96 -15.34 -7.14
CA GLU A 243 11.53 -16.72 -7.29
C GLU A 243 11.09 -17.28 -5.94
N SER A 244 9.91 -17.88 -5.90
CA SER A 244 9.41 -18.54 -4.70
C SER A 244 10.13 -19.86 -4.47
N LYS A 245 10.60 -20.08 -3.23
CA LYS A 245 11.30 -21.30 -2.85
C LYS A 245 10.36 -22.50 -2.86
N SER A 246 9.12 -22.30 -2.40
CA SER A 246 8.08 -23.35 -2.38
C SER A 246 7.62 -23.76 -3.79
N MET A 247 7.93 -22.97 -4.82
CA MET A 247 7.68 -23.30 -6.23
C MET A 247 8.93 -23.45 -7.07
N SER A 248 10.07 -23.78 -6.46
CA SER A 248 11.33 -24.04 -7.19
C SER A 248 11.21 -25.14 -8.26
N PHE A 249 10.20 -26.04 -8.17
CA PHE A 249 9.88 -27.03 -9.19
C PHE A 249 9.20 -26.44 -10.45
N ARG A 250 8.71 -25.19 -10.40
CA ARG A 250 8.16 -24.46 -11.54
C ARG A 250 9.19 -23.41 -11.97
N ALA A 251 9.93 -23.69 -13.04
CA ALA A 251 10.93 -22.74 -13.57
C ALA A 251 10.30 -21.35 -13.84
N ASN A 252 11.04 -20.29 -13.52
CA ASN A 252 10.69 -18.88 -13.77
C ASN A 252 9.44 -18.35 -13.03
N TYR A 253 9.20 -18.80 -11.80
CA TYR A 253 8.05 -18.34 -11.04
C TYR A 253 8.32 -17.09 -10.19
N LEU A 254 8.29 -15.92 -10.83
CA LEU A 254 8.47 -14.63 -10.17
C LEU A 254 7.18 -14.16 -9.47
N MET A 255 7.34 -13.65 -8.26
CA MET A 255 6.27 -13.00 -7.51
C MET A 255 6.81 -11.90 -6.61
N GLY A 256 5.92 -11.00 -6.19
CA GLY A 256 6.25 -10.00 -5.18
C GLY A 256 6.63 -10.67 -3.86
N PHE A 257 7.81 -10.33 -3.36
CA PHE A 257 8.29 -10.81 -2.06
C PHE A 257 7.56 -10.11 -0.92
N GLU A 258 7.57 -8.78 -0.92
CA GLU A 258 7.01 -8.00 0.15
C GLU A 258 5.47 -8.05 0.15
N PRO A 259 4.82 -7.97 1.33
CA PRO A 259 3.38 -7.83 1.38
C PRO A 259 3.00 -6.45 0.87
N GLU A 260 2.27 -6.42 -0.23
CA GLU A 260 1.57 -5.25 -0.79
C GLU A 260 0.50 -5.75 -1.75
N TRP A 261 -0.60 -5.01 -1.88
CA TRP A 261 -1.80 -5.53 -2.51
C TRP A 261 -1.69 -5.74 -4.03
N GLY A 262 -0.89 -4.93 -4.74
CA GLY A 262 -0.73 -5.05 -6.19
C GLY A 262 -0.06 -6.37 -6.57
N GLY A 263 0.98 -6.76 -5.84
CA GLY A 263 1.73 -8.00 -6.01
C GLY A 263 0.86 -9.25 -5.80
N MET A 264 -0.21 -9.13 -5.03
CA MET A 264 -1.21 -10.20 -4.87
C MET A 264 -2.07 -10.40 -6.13
N LEU A 265 -2.26 -9.34 -6.93
CA LEU A 265 -3.10 -9.37 -8.14
C LEU A 265 -2.32 -9.63 -9.43
N THR A 266 -1.00 -9.77 -9.37
CA THR A 266 -0.13 -9.92 -10.56
C THR A 266 -0.44 -11.13 -11.43
N LYS A 267 -1.14 -12.13 -10.88
CA LYS A 267 -1.48 -13.39 -11.54
C LYS A 267 -2.96 -13.51 -11.89
N ILE A 268 -3.73 -12.45 -11.68
CA ILE A 268 -5.16 -12.42 -11.99
C ILE A 268 -5.46 -12.93 -13.39
N THR A 269 -4.66 -12.59 -14.40
CA THR A 269 -4.88 -13.01 -15.80
C THR A 269 -4.81 -14.52 -15.99
N ARG A 270 -4.00 -15.22 -15.19
CA ARG A 270 -3.88 -16.68 -15.21
C ARG A 270 -4.88 -17.34 -14.24
N ASP A 271 -5.06 -16.75 -13.06
CA ASP A 271 -5.93 -17.30 -12.02
C ASP A 271 -7.41 -17.16 -12.41
N VAL A 272 -7.77 -16.18 -13.24
CA VAL A 272 -9.12 -16.01 -13.82
C VAL A 272 -9.57 -17.26 -14.59
N GLN A 273 -8.65 -17.98 -15.23
CA GLN A 273 -8.97 -19.22 -15.95
C GLN A 273 -9.29 -20.40 -15.01
N ASN A 274 -8.94 -20.28 -13.72
CA ASN A 274 -9.13 -21.30 -12.70
C ASN A 274 -10.06 -20.85 -11.57
N LEU A 275 -10.86 -19.79 -11.76
CA LEU A 275 -11.73 -19.25 -10.68
C LEU A 275 -12.71 -20.26 -10.11
N ASP A 276 -13.14 -21.22 -10.93
CA ASP A 276 -14.03 -22.29 -10.52
C ASP A 276 -13.41 -23.18 -9.42
N ARG A 277 -12.08 -23.15 -9.29
CA ARG A 277 -11.28 -23.95 -8.36
C ARG A 277 -10.55 -23.08 -7.33
N VAL A 278 -9.90 -21.99 -7.76
CA VAL A 278 -9.08 -21.08 -6.93
C VAL A 278 -9.53 -19.65 -7.15
N TRP A 279 -10.40 -19.14 -6.27
CA TRP A 279 -10.91 -17.77 -6.37
C TRP A 279 -10.39 -16.84 -5.26
N TRP A 280 -10.11 -17.37 -4.07
CA TRP A 280 -9.80 -16.57 -2.88
C TRP A 280 -8.54 -15.68 -2.99
N PRO A 281 -7.40 -16.10 -3.59
CA PRO A 281 -6.20 -15.26 -3.64
C PRO A 281 -6.38 -14.03 -4.53
N THR A 282 -7.37 -14.08 -5.42
CA THR A 282 -7.70 -13.00 -6.37
C THR A 282 -8.84 -12.13 -5.84
N VAL A 283 -9.95 -12.74 -5.40
CA VAL A 283 -11.17 -12.02 -5.00
C VAL A 283 -10.96 -11.20 -3.74
N PHE A 284 -10.27 -11.73 -2.72
CA PHE A 284 -10.09 -10.98 -1.46
C PHE A 284 -9.25 -9.70 -1.65
N PRO A 285 -8.13 -9.70 -2.39
CA PRO A 285 -7.43 -8.47 -2.72
C PRO A 285 -8.27 -7.49 -3.57
N ILE A 286 -9.07 -7.96 -4.53
CA ILE A 286 -9.98 -7.07 -5.28
C ILE A 286 -10.99 -6.39 -4.35
N LEU A 287 -11.55 -7.15 -3.41
CA LEU A 287 -12.50 -6.63 -2.43
C LEU A 287 -11.86 -5.58 -1.51
N ILE A 288 -10.63 -5.82 -1.01
CA ILE A 288 -9.97 -4.82 -0.15
C ILE A 288 -9.62 -3.55 -0.93
N PHE A 289 -9.17 -3.66 -2.19
CA PHE A 289 -9.01 -2.50 -3.06
C PHE A 289 -10.33 -1.75 -3.22
N THR A 290 -11.43 -2.45 -3.53
CA THR A 290 -12.75 -1.86 -3.76
C THR A 290 -13.27 -1.11 -2.53
N VAL A 291 -13.28 -1.76 -1.37
CA VAL A 291 -13.73 -1.15 -0.10
C VAL A 291 -12.88 0.07 0.24
N SER A 292 -11.56 -0.01 0.03
CA SER A 292 -10.66 1.10 0.30
C SER A 292 -10.88 2.30 -0.63
N ILE A 293 -11.04 2.05 -1.94
CA ILE A 293 -11.32 3.09 -2.93
C ILE A 293 -12.66 3.77 -2.64
N LEU A 294 -13.70 2.99 -2.33
CA LEU A 294 -15.01 3.53 -1.97
C LEU A 294 -14.93 4.34 -0.67
N GLY A 295 -14.30 3.80 0.38
CA GLY A 295 -14.14 4.50 1.65
C GLY A 295 -13.40 5.83 1.53
N LEU A 296 -12.31 5.87 0.76
CA LEU A 296 -11.56 7.10 0.51
C LEU A 296 -12.35 8.13 -0.31
N ASN A 297 -13.09 7.68 -1.33
CA ASN A 297 -13.97 8.56 -2.10
C ASN A 297 -15.12 9.12 -1.25
N LEU A 298 -15.76 8.27 -0.44
CA LEU A 298 -16.82 8.68 0.49
C LEU A 298 -16.31 9.66 1.55
N LEU A 299 -15.09 9.45 2.06
CA LEU A 299 -14.46 10.40 2.98
C LEU A 299 -14.21 11.74 2.29
N GLY A 300 -13.64 11.73 1.08
CA GLY A 300 -13.43 12.94 0.31
C GLY A 300 -14.74 13.69 0.01
N GLU A 301 -15.79 12.98 -0.40
CA GLU A 301 -17.11 13.54 -0.68
C GLU A 301 -17.77 14.10 0.58
N GLY A 302 -17.77 13.33 1.67
CA GLY A 302 -18.32 13.76 2.95
C GLY A 302 -17.61 14.99 3.50
N LEU A 303 -16.28 15.08 3.35
CA LEU A 303 -15.55 16.30 3.69
C LEU A 303 -15.97 17.49 2.82
N ARG A 304 -16.21 17.30 1.51
CA ARG A 304 -16.70 18.36 0.62
C ARG A 304 -18.05 18.89 1.09
N GLU A 305 -19.01 18.00 1.32
CA GLU A 305 -20.35 18.36 1.82
C GLU A 305 -20.26 19.10 3.16
N GLU A 306 -19.34 18.69 4.03
CA GLU A 306 -19.13 19.36 5.31
C GLU A 306 -18.50 20.74 5.18
N PHE A 307 -17.76 21.01 4.10
CA PHE A 307 -17.16 22.33 3.82
C PHE A 307 -18.13 23.31 3.18
N GLU A 308 -19.22 22.82 2.58
CA GLU A 308 -20.31 23.65 2.03
C GLU A 308 -21.24 24.18 3.15
N LYS A 309 -21.17 23.63 4.37
CA LYS A 309 -21.97 24.07 5.52
C LYS A 309 -21.42 25.37 6.14
N ARG A 310 -22.32 26.35 6.34
CA ARG A 310 -22.00 27.67 6.92
C ARG A 310 -21.36 27.60 8.32
N ASP A 311 -21.83 26.68 9.17
CA ASP A 311 -21.37 26.51 10.57
C ASP A 311 -20.49 25.27 10.77
N SER A 312 -19.74 24.87 9.75
CA SER A 312 -18.89 23.68 9.83
C SER A 312 -17.81 23.80 10.91
N ARG A 313 -17.96 22.98 11.96
CA ARG A 313 -16.92 22.82 13.00
C ARG A 313 -15.64 22.23 12.39
N VAL A 314 -15.76 21.41 11.34
CA VAL A 314 -14.63 20.77 10.66
C VAL A 314 -13.76 21.80 9.95
N ILE A 315 -14.35 22.80 9.27
CA ILE A 315 -13.58 23.93 8.69
C ILE A 315 -12.76 24.64 9.76
N THR A 316 -13.37 24.90 10.92
CA THR A 316 -12.69 25.58 12.04
C THR A 316 -11.50 24.77 12.56
N ILE A 317 -11.66 23.45 12.69
CA ILE A 317 -10.59 22.53 13.10
C ILE A 317 -9.47 22.52 12.05
N ILE A 318 -9.81 22.38 10.78
CA ILE A 318 -8.84 22.35 9.67
C ILE A 318 -8.04 23.63 9.61
N ARG A 319 -8.71 24.80 9.63
CA ARG A 319 -8.02 26.10 9.61
C ARG A 319 -7.07 26.24 10.80
N ARG A 320 -7.49 25.74 11.98
CA ARG A 320 -6.63 25.69 13.16
C ARG A 320 -5.42 24.78 12.93
N VAL A 321 -5.60 23.56 12.44
CA VAL A 321 -4.52 22.60 12.17
C VAL A 321 -3.53 23.15 11.15
N VAL A 322 -4.00 23.66 10.01
CA VAL A 322 -3.14 24.21 8.95
C VAL A 322 -2.36 25.42 9.44
N ARG A 323 -3.01 26.33 10.19
CA ARG A 323 -2.31 27.45 10.82
C ARG A 323 -1.26 26.97 11.81
N THR A 324 -1.57 25.97 12.62
CA THR A 324 -0.63 25.37 13.58
C THR A 324 0.55 24.72 12.87
N LEU A 325 0.35 24.05 11.74
CA LEU A 325 1.41 23.38 10.97
C LEU A 325 2.19 24.30 10.02
N SER A 326 1.86 25.59 9.93
CA SER A 326 2.54 26.54 9.06
C SER A 326 4.04 26.66 9.42
N PRO A 327 4.98 26.45 8.46
CA PRO A 327 6.41 26.59 8.70
C PRO A 327 6.81 27.97 9.22
N ARG A 328 6.13 29.02 8.73
CA ARG A 328 6.35 30.39 9.18
C ARG A 328 5.97 30.58 10.64
N VAL A 329 4.84 30.01 11.06
CA VAL A 329 4.39 30.05 12.46
C VAL A 329 5.34 29.24 13.34
N LEU A 330 5.73 28.04 12.89
CA LEU A 330 6.72 27.22 13.60
C LEU A 330 8.06 27.97 13.77
N TYR A 331 8.57 28.62 12.73
CA TYR A 331 9.78 29.43 12.80
C TYR A 331 9.68 30.57 13.84
N LEU A 332 8.55 31.29 13.83
CA LEU A 332 8.29 32.36 14.80
C LEU A 332 8.17 31.83 16.24
N GLU A 333 7.54 30.68 16.43
CA GLU A 333 7.42 30.03 17.74
C GLU A 333 8.75 29.46 18.26
N ILE A 334 9.61 28.94 17.36
CA ILE A 334 10.97 28.50 17.70
C ILE A 334 11.81 29.70 18.16
N LYS A 335 11.70 30.85 17.48
CA LYS A 335 12.39 32.07 17.88
C LYS A 335 12.02 32.51 19.30
N GLU A 336 10.76 32.29 19.68
CA GLU A 336 10.20 32.59 21.00
C GLU A 336 9.97 31.32 21.85
N PHE A 337 10.91 30.36 21.82
CA PHE A 337 10.72 29.02 22.38
C PHE A 337 10.29 29.00 23.85
N LYS A 338 10.80 29.92 24.69
CA LYS A 338 10.42 29.99 26.12
C LYS A 338 8.92 30.26 26.30
N LYS A 339 8.31 31.03 25.39
CA LYS A 339 6.88 31.36 25.40
C LYS A 339 6.02 30.27 24.75
N TYR A 340 6.54 29.60 23.72
CA TYR A 340 5.78 28.61 22.92
C TYR A 340 6.29 27.17 23.01
N LYS A 341 6.92 26.79 24.13
CA LYS A 341 7.51 25.45 24.34
C LYS A 341 6.55 24.30 24.03
N LYS A 342 5.31 24.36 24.55
CA LYS A 342 4.30 23.30 24.34
C LYS A 342 3.90 23.16 22.85
N PRO A 343 3.47 24.22 22.15
CA PRO A 343 3.20 24.15 20.70
C PRO A 343 4.35 23.61 19.87
N VAL A 344 5.58 24.07 20.13
CA VAL A 344 6.76 23.65 19.37
C VAL A 344 7.03 22.15 19.56
N LEU A 345 6.96 21.65 20.80
CA LEU A 345 7.16 20.22 21.08
C LEU A 345 6.09 19.33 20.43
N ILE A 346 4.82 19.75 20.46
CA ILE A 346 3.72 19.00 19.79
C ILE A 346 3.97 18.94 18.28
N LYS A 347 4.36 20.06 17.66
CA LYS A 347 4.64 20.13 16.21
C LYS A 347 5.82 19.25 15.82
N LEU A 348 6.93 19.36 16.55
CA LEU A 348 8.11 18.52 16.31
C LEU A 348 7.79 17.04 16.50
N SER A 349 6.96 16.69 17.49
CA SER A 349 6.51 15.31 17.72
C SER A 349 5.61 14.80 16.58
N ALA A 350 4.71 15.62 16.06
CA ALA A 350 3.85 15.26 14.93
C ALA A 350 4.68 15.05 13.65
N VAL A 351 5.62 15.95 13.36
CA VAL A 351 6.56 15.79 12.23
C VAL A 351 7.41 14.53 12.43
N LEU A 352 7.92 14.31 13.64
CA LEU A 352 8.71 13.13 13.97
C LEU A 352 7.91 11.83 13.78
N LEU A 353 6.63 11.80 14.17
CA LEU A 353 5.75 10.64 13.95
C LEU A 353 5.55 10.34 12.45
N VAL A 354 5.33 11.37 11.63
CA VAL A 354 5.22 11.22 10.17
C VAL A 354 6.54 10.72 9.58
N VAL A 355 7.67 11.29 10.00
CA VAL A 355 9.00 10.86 9.56
C VAL A 355 9.27 9.42 9.98
N ILE A 356 8.96 9.04 11.22
CA ILE A 356 9.09 7.67 11.73
C ILE A 356 8.24 6.70 10.89
N TYR A 357 7.00 7.07 10.55
CA TYR A 357 6.13 6.24 9.72
C TYR A 357 6.70 6.03 8.32
N VAL A 358 7.30 7.07 7.72
CA VAL A 358 7.88 7.02 6.38
C VAL A 358 9.24 6.32 6.36
N VAL A 359 10.07 6.52 7.38
CA VAL A 359 11.50 6.16 7.38
C VAL A 359 11.76 4.80 8.01
N ILE A 360 10.94 4.30 8.94
CA ILE A 360 11.22 3.01 9.60
C ILE A 360 10.67 1.82 8.79
N PRO A 361 11.52 1.06 8.07
CA PRO A 361 11.13 -0.25 7.54
C PRO A 361 10.86 -1.19 8.72
N LYS A 362 9.73 -1.89 8.70
CA LYS A 362 9.30 -2.75 9.82
C LYS A 362 9.17 -4.24 9.48
N TYR A 363 9.51 -4.65 8.26
CA TYR A 363 9.55 -6.08 7.96
C TYR A 363 10.91 -6.63 8.39
N LYS A 364 11.09 -6.74 9.71
CA LYS A 364 12.08 -7.65 10.24
C LYS A 364 11.35 -8.99 10.40
N SER A 365 11.92 -10.05 9.83
CA SER A 365 11.52 -11.42 10.15
C SER A 365 11.37 -11.57 11.67
N LEU A 366 10.40 -12.36 12.13
CA LEU A 366 10.24 -12.66 13.57
C LEU A 366 11.52 -13.27 14.17
N TYR A 367 12.39 -13.81 13.32
CA TYR A 367 13.70 -14.35 13.66
C TYR A 367 14.82 -13.50 13.06
N ASP A 368 15.81 -13.16 13.88
CA ASP A 368 16.97 -12.39 13.46
C ASP A 368 17.92 -13.26 12.63
N PHE A 369 18.27 -12.76 11.44
CA PHE A 369 19.23 -13.42 10.57
C PHE A 369 20.64 -13.26 11.13
N ASN A 370 21.24 -14.35 11.62
CA ASN A 370 22.61 -14.38 12.12
C ASN A 370 23.56 -14.89 11.02
N THR A 371 24.40 -14.00 10.48
CA THR A 371 25.34 -14.31 9.39
C THR A 371 26.42 -15.32 9.80
N GLU A 372 26.92 -15.26 11.03
CA GLU A 372 27.96 -16.18 11.51
C GLU A 372 27.42 -17.61 11.61
N ASN A 373 26.22 -17.75 12.16
CA ASN A 373 25.53 -19.03 12.23
C ASN A 373 25.26 -19.58 10.82
N VAL A 374 24.82 -18.74 9.86
CA VAL A 374 24.56 -19.17 8.48
C VAL A 374 25.83 -19.73 7.81
N PHE A 375 26.98 -19.06 7.94
CA PHE A 375 28.22 -19.59 7.38
C PHE A 375 28.68 -20.86 8.10
N SER A 376 28.48 -20.95 9.42
CA SER A 376 28.78 -22.16 10.19
C SER A 376 27.91 -23.34 9.76
N TYR A 377 26.60 -23.15 9.61
CA TYR A 377 25.66 -24.17 9.14
C TYR A 377 25.93 -24.55 7.69
N ALA A 378 26.17 -23.59 6.81
CA ALA A 378 26.52 -23.86 5.42
C ALA A 378 27.80 -24.68 5.34
N LYS A 379 28.85 -24.31 6.07
CA LYS A 379 30.13 -25.04 6.12
C LYS A 379 29.95 -26.46 6.66
N THR A 380 29.13 -26.61 7.70
CA THR A 380 28.81 -27.93 8.27
C THR A 380 28.08 -28.79 7.26
N LEU A 381 26.98 -28.28 6.68
CA LEU A 381 26.17 -28.98 5.68
C LEU A 381 26.88 -29.28 4.34
N THR A 382 28.07 -28.70 4.12
CA THR A 382 28.93 -29.00 2.95
C THR A 382 30.03 -30.02 3.22
N LYS A 383 30.15 -30.53 4.45
CA LYS A 383 31.14 -31.57 4.77
C LYS A 383 30.81 -32.88 4.06
N ASP A 384 31.84 -33.66 3.77
CA ASP A 384 31.75 -34.95 3.07
C ASP A 384 30.83 -35.95 3.79
N GLU A 385 30.67 -35.82 5.12
CA GLU A 385 29.77 -36.66 5.94
C GLU A 385 28.28 -36.57 5.54
N PHE A 386 27.89 -35.53 4.80
CA PHE A 386 26.52 -35.33 4.32
C PHE A 386 26.32 -35.74 2.85
N ASP A 387 27.32 -36.31 2.18
CA ASP A 387 27.23 -36.89 0.82
C ASP A 387 26.51 -35.98 -0.19
N GLY A 388 26.84 -34.68 -0.17
CA GLY A 388 26.21 -33.67 -1.04
C GLY A 388 24.74 -33.40 -0.76
N ARG A 389 24.14 -34.02 0.27
CA ARG A 389 22.71 -33.98 0.62
C ARG A 389 21.79 -34.51 -0.47
N LEU A 390 22.30 -35.44 -1.29
CA LEU A 390 21.54 -36.07 -2.37
C LEU A 390 20.35 -36.83 -1.82
N THR A 391 19.16 -36.56 -2.35
CA THR A 391 17.91 -37.14 -1.85
C THR A 391 17.96 -38.67 -1.85
N GLY A 392 17.61 -39.28 -0.71
CA GLY A 392 17.59 -40.74 -0.55
C GLY A 392 18.92 -41.37 -0.11
N THR A 393 19.97 -40.58 0.16
CA THR A 393 21.23 -41.09 0.74
C THR A 393 21.26 -40.97 2.27
N GLU A 394 22.17 -41.71 2.91
CA GLU A 394 22.41 -41.61 4.35
C GLU A 394 22.86 -40.19 4.76
N GLY A 395 23.61 -39.51 3.88
CA GLY A 395 24.01 -38.12 4.07
C GLY A 395 22.84 -37.14 4.11
N HIS A 396 21.79 -37.37 3.31
CA HIS A 396 20.55 -36.59 3.37
C HIS A 396 19.84 -36.75 4.72
N HIS A 397 19.73 -37.97 5.24
CA HIS A 397 19.13 -38.23 6.56
C HIS A 397 19.92 -37.55 7.69
N LYS A 398 21.25 -37.70 7.70
CA LYS A 398 22.13 -37.04 8.69
C LYS A 398 22.01 -35.52 8.63
N SER A 399 21.90 -34.96 7.44
CA SER A 399 21.72 -33.51 7.28
C SER A 399 20.38 -33.03 7.85
N GLY A 400 19.32 -33.83 7.71
CA GLY A 400 18.01 -33.58 8.31
C GLY A 400 18.04 -33.62 9.84
N GLU A 401 18.67 -34.64 10.42
CA GLU A 401 18.87 -34.75 11.88
C GLU A 401 19.69 -33.58 12.45
N TYR A 402 20.74 -33.18 11.72
CA TYR A 402 21.53 -32.01 12.10
C TYR A 402 20.66 -30.74 12.11
N ILE A 403 19.87 -30.50 11.06
CA ILE A 403 18.97 -29.34 10.99
C ILE A 403 17.93 -29.38 12.12
N ILE A 404 17.34 -30.55 12.39
CA ILE A 404 16.36 -30.74 13.46
C ILE A 404 16.98 -30.41 14.83
N SER A 405 18.15 -30.96 15.14
CA SER A 405 18.80 -30.73 16.43
C SER A 405 19.22 -29.27 16.63
N GLU A 406 19.69 -28.59 15.59
CA GLU A 406 19.96 -27.15 15.64
C GLU A 406 18.67 -26.35 15.89
N LEU A 407 17.56 -26.67 15.21
CA LEU A 407 16.26 -26.03 15.45
C LEU A 407 15.77 -26.26 16.89
N GLU A 408 15.91 -27.48 17.42
CA GLU A 408 15.59 -27.80 18.81
C GLU A 408 16.43 -27.00 19.81
N SER A 409 17.71 -26.76 19.50
CA SER A 409 18.58 -25.91 20.33
C SER A 409 18.09 -24.46 20.43
N PHE A 410 17.39 -23.96 19.40
CA PHE A 410 16.74 -22.65 19.40
C PHE A 410 15.36 -22.64 20.07
N GLY A 411 14.94 -23.76 20.67
CA GLY A 411 13.65 -23.89 21.34
C GLY A 411 12.48 -24.18 20.39
N PHE A 412 12.75 -24.48 19.12
CA PHE A 412 11.72 -25.02 18.24
C PHE A 412 11.45 -26.47 18.59
N LYS A 413 10.20 -26.90 18.57
CA LYS A 413 9.92 -28.34 18.55
C LYS A 413 9.94 -28.78 17.11
N ALA A 414 10.88 -29.65 16.75
CA ALA A 414 10.73 -30.42 15.54
C ALA A 414 9.55 -31.35 15.76
N GLU A 415 8.40 -30.96 15.23
CA GLU A 415 7.31 -31.90 15.07
C GLU A 415 7.83 -33.01 14.14
N SER A 416 8.12 -34.20 14.68
CA SER A 416 8.35 -35.43 13.90
C SER A 416 7.18 -35.71 12.94
N HIS A 417 6.07 -35.07 13.24
CA HIS A 417 4.91 -34.74 12.45
C HIS A 417 5.13 -33.86 11.19
N TYR A 418 6.25 -34.00 10.48
CA TYR A 418 6.19 -33.88 9.01
C TYR A 418 5.39 -35.05 8.38
N LEU A 419 4.97 -36.00 9.22
CA LEU A 419 3.89 -36.97 9.05
C LEU A 419 2.61 -36.58 9.80
N ASN A 420 2.42 -35.33 10.27
CA ASN A 420 1.10 -34.93 10.77
C ASN A 420 0.14 -34.87 9.58
N THR A 421 -0.61 -35.93 9.52
CA THR A 421 -1.92 -36.09 8.94
C THR A 421 -2.80 -34.89 9.31
N LYS A 422 -2.69 -33.80 8.54
CA LYS A 422 -3.81 -32.87 8.49
C LYS A 422 -4.93 -33.64 7.80
N GLU A 423 -5.97 -34.00 8.54
CA GLU A 423 -7.24 -34.46 7.99
C GLU A 423 -7.82 -33.25 7.24
N ILE A 424 -7.41 -33.11 5.98
CA ILE A 424 -7.91 -32.12 5.04
C ILE A 424 -8.98 -32.86 4.27
N ASP A 425 -10.21 -32.33 4.28
CA ASP A 425 -11.31 -32.97 3.57
C ASP A 425 -10.95 -33.07 2.08
N LYS A 426 -11.38 -34.11 1.38
CA LYS A 426 -11.04 -34.29 -0.04
C LYS A 426 -11.47 -33.07 -0.87
N ASP A 427 -12.57 -32.43 -0.46
CA ASP A 427 -13.09 -31.21 -1.08
C ASP A 427 -12.18 -29.97 -0.86
N ASP A 428 -11.28 -29.98 0.13
CA ASP A 428 -10.30 -28.90 0.40
C ASP A 428 -9.11 -28.94 -0.56
N ILE A 429 -8.93 -30.03 -1.32
CA ILE A 429 -7.74 -30.30 -2.14
C ILE A 429 -8.11 -30.21 -3.61
N LEU A 430 -7.32 -29.44 -4.35
CA LEU A 430 -7.52 -29.26 -5.79
C LEU A 430 -6.86 -30.41 -6.57
N SER A 431 -7.68 -31.34 -7.04
CA SER A 431 -7.26 -32.36 -8.01
C SER A 431 -6.94 -31.70 -9.36
N LEU A 432 -5.74 -31.94 -9.89
CA LEU A 432 -5.26 -31.45 -11.19
C LEU A 432 -5.57 -32.42 -12.34
N ASP A 433 -6.73 -33.08 -12.32
CA ASP A 433 -7.23 -33.72 -13.53
C ASP A 433 -7.89 -32.64 -14.41
N SER A 434 -7.01 -31.90 -15.11
CA SER A 434 -7.16 -31.24 -16.43
C SER A 434 -6.19 -30.08 -16.57
#